data_AF-A0A955H6X1-F1
#
_entry.id   AF-A0A955H6X1-F1
#
_cell.length_a   1.000
_cell.length_b   1.000
_cell.length_c   1.000
_cell.angle_alpha   90.00
_cell.angle_beta   90.00
_cell.angle_gamma   90.00
#
_symmetry.space_group_name_H-M   'P 1'
#
loop_
_entity.id
_entity.type
_entity.pdbx_description
1 polymer ?
#
loop_
_entity_poly.entity_id
_entity_poly.type
_entity_poly.pdbx_seq_one_letter_code
_entity_poly.pdbx_strand_id
1 'polypeptide(L)'
;MPIKKPATKKVAKKTAKKVVAKKTIGKKVAKKVTKKVAKKSVAKKTKSKTRVLVCASPDNCFWTTDGQILQDLNELQIALSAMEEAVFNYHVQADKNDFANWVEAVLDDADCAFELRSATAPNEARSIVVRHLRTYNF
;
A
#
# COMPACT_ATOMS: atom_id res chain seq x y z
N MET A 1 46.20 26.95 43.79
CA MET A 1 45.98 25.78 42.90
C MET A 1 45.99 24.52 43.75
N PRO A 2 45.20 23.45 43.49
CA PRO A 2 43.98 23.28 42.71
C PRO A 2 42.77 22.79 43.55
N ILE A 3 41.60 22.84 42.91
CA ILE A 3 40.24 22.86 43.46
C ILE A 3 39.69 21.42 43.50
N LYS A 4 39.10 20.98 44.62
CA LYS A 4 38.32 19.73 44.70
C LYS A 4 36.82 20.04 44.87
N LYS A 5 36.04 19.53 43.92
CA LYS A 5 34.57 19.61 43.81
C LYS A 5 33.86 18.86 44.96
N PRO A 6 32.70 19.31 45.44
CA PRO A 6 31.85 18.53 46.35
C PRO A 6 30.73 17.79 45.58
N ALA A 7 30.58 16.49 45.84
CA ALA A 7 29.38 15.72 45.51
C ALA A 7 28.62 15.43 46.82
N THR A 8 27.35 15.81 46.87
CA THR A 8 26.50 15.67 48.07
C THR A 8 25.31 14.73 47.82
N LYS A 9 24.97 14.00 48.90
CA LYS A 9 23.67 13.37 49.28
C LYS A 9 23.27 12.10 48.49
N LYS A 10 23.42 10.86 48.99
CA LYS A 10 22.95 10.13 50.21
C LYS A 10 21.41 9.98 50.36
N VAL A 11 20.99 8.69 50.39
CA VAL A 11 20.05 8.04 51.36
C VAL A 11 18.54 8.24 51.06
N ALA A 12 17.60 7.26 51.13
CA ALA A 12 17.52 5.97 51.81
C ALA A 12 16.37 5.05 51.31
N LYS A 13 16.59 3.73 51.42
CA LYS A 13 15.79 2.68 52.09
C LYS A 13 14.32 2.33 51.73
N LYS A 14 14.16 0.99 51.59
CA LYS A 14 13.08 0.09 52.09
C LYS A 14 11.72 0.20 51.34
N THR A 15 10.94 -0.84 51.04
CA THR A 15 10.71 -2.15 51.69
C THR A 15 9.80 -3.05 50.81
N ALA A 16 9.96 -4.37 50.95
CA ALA A 16 8.90 -5.41 51.06
C ALA A 16 8.21 -6.08 49.85
N LYS A 17 8.31 -7.43 49.87
CA LYS A 17 7.34 -8.52 49.52
C LYS A 17 6.99 -8.70 48.02
N LYS A 18 7.46 -9.74 47.31
CA LYS A 18 7.21 -11.21 47.41
C LYS A 18 5.73 -11.61 47.30
N VAL A 19 5.29 -12.04 46.10
CA VAL A 19 4.46 -13.24 45.90
C VAL A 19 4.86 -13.92 44.59
N VAL A 20 5.37 -15.15 44.71
CA VAL A 20 5.46 -16.16 43.66
C VAL A 20 4.17 -16.96 43.71
N ALA A 21 3.50 -17.17 42.58
CA ALA A 21 2.58 -18.29 42.41
C ALA A 21 2.61 -18.78 40.96
N LYS A 22 3.32 -19.88 40.79
CA LYS A 22 3.38 -20.74 39.61
C LYS A 22 2.11 -21.59 39.59
N LYS A 23 1.35 -21.61 38.49
CA LYS A 23 0.49 -22.76 38.16
C LYS A 23 0.48 -23.02 36.67
N THR A 24 0.93 -24.22 36.36
CA THR A 24 1.10 -24.90 35.08
C THR A 24 -0.14 -25.73 34.72
N ILE A 25 -0.19 -26.20 33.45
CA ILE A 25 -0.97 -27.34 32.90
C ILE A 25 -2.37 -26.95 32.38
N GLY A 26 -2.83 -27.29 31.16
CA GLY A 26 -2.34 -28.18 30.09
C GLY A 26 -3.00 -27.79 28.75
N LYS A 27 -2.35 -27.98 27.59
CA LYS A 27 -2.24 -29.20 26.76
C LYS A 27 -3.46 -29.47 25.85
N LYS A 28 -3.18 -29.54 24.53
CA LYS A 28 -4.00 -29.97 23.36
C LYS A 28 -5.00 -28.91 22.86
N VAL A 29 -5.12 -28.57 21.56
CA VAL A 29 -5.17 -29.37 20.31
C VAL A 29 -4.64 -28.49 19.16
N ALA A 30 -3.53 -28.83 18.50
CA ALA A 30 -3.46 -29.38 17.12
C ALA A 30 -4.23 -28.63 16.01
N LYS A 31 -3.46 -28.21 15.00
CA LYS A 31 -3.72 -28.32 13.54
C LYS A 31 -5.01 -27.74 12.93
N LYS A 32 -4.78 -27.07 11.78
CA LYS A 32 -5.71 -26.88 10.64
C LYS A 32 -6.75 -25.77 10.93
N VAL A 33 -7.02 -24.80 10.06
CA VAL A 33 -7.40 -24.96 8.66
C VAL A 33 -7.11 -23.67 7.89
N THR A 34 -6.34 -23.81 6.81
CA THR A 34 -6.44 -23.06 5.56
C THR A 34 -7.89 -22.72 5.18
N LYS A 35 -8.26 -21.43 5.17
CA LYS A 35 -9.23 -20.88 4.22
C LYS A 35 -8.43 -19.91 3.36
N LYS A 36 -8.02 -20.20 2.12
CA LYS A 36 -8.81 -20.68 0.97
C LYS A 36 -10.17 -20.00 0.91
N VAL A 37 -10.17 -18.70 0.60
CA VAL A 37 -11.17 -18.18 -0.35
C VAL A 37 -10.50 -18.22 -1.72
N ALA A 38 -10.46 -19.43 -2.27
CA ALA A 38 -10.57 -19.57 -3.70
C ALA A 38 -11.99 -19.10 -4.07
N LYS A 39 -12.11 -17.86 -4.55
CA LYS A 39 -13.16 -17.53 -5.52
C LYS A 39 -12.48 -17.25 -6.85
N LYS A 40 -12.08 -18.35 -7.49
CA LYS A 40 -12.11 -18.42 -8.95
C LYS A 40 -13.59 -18.41 -9.31
N SER A 41 -14.13 -17.24 -9.59
CA SER A 41 -15.44 -17.11 -10.23
C SER A 41 -15.32 -16.13 -11.38
N VAL A 42 -15.26 -16.74 -12.56
CA VAL A 42 -15.70 -16.22 -13.85
C VAL A 42 -14.75 -15.23 -14.50
N ALA A 43 -13.85 -15.80 -15.29
CA ALA A 43 -13.47 -15.23 -16.57
C ALA A 43 -14.75 -14.87 -17.34
N LYS A 44 -15.22 -13.63 -17.23
CA LYS A 44 -16.08 -13.04 -18.25
C LYS A 44 -15.12 -12.35 -19.22
N LYS A 45 -14.70 -13.11 -20.23
CA LYS A 45 -14.14 -12.54 -21.46
C LYS A 45 -15.26 -11.74 -22.14
N THR A 46 -15.52 -10.53 -21.65
CA THR A 46 -16.34 -9.56 -22.38
C THR A 46 -15.45 -8.95 -23.44
N LYS A 47 -15.65 -9.45 -24.65
CA LYS A 47 -15.26 -8.92 -25.96
C LYS A 47 -14.47 -7.60 -25.88
N SER A 48 -13.19 -7.69 -26.26
CA SER A 48 -12.31 -6.55 -26.52
C SER A 48 -13.05 -5.52 -27.37
N LYS A 49 -13.56 -4.47 -26.71
CA LYS A 49 -13.64 -3.17 -27.36
C LYS A 49 -12.19 -2.72 -27.41
N THR A 50 -11.63 -2.70 -28.60
CA THR A 50 -10.36 -2.02 -28.88
C THR A 50 -10.49 -0.58 -28.40
N ARG A 51 -10.08 -0.30 -27.16
CA ARG A 51 -10.11 1.06 -26.59
C ARG A 51 -8.84 1.78 -27.07
N VAL A 52 -8.97 3.05 -27.39
CA VAL A 52 -7.81 3.92 -27.66
C VAL A 52 -7.30 4.40 -26.32
N LEU A 53 -5.98 4.43 -26.14
CA LEU A 53 -5.37 4.97 -24.93
C LEU A 53 -5.78 6.44 -24.80
N VAL A 54 -6.41 6.80 -23.69
CA VAL A 54 -6.76 8.19 -23.38
C VAL A 54 -5.53 8.84 -22.75
N CYS A 55 -5.18 10.02 -23.22
CA CYS A 55 -4.17 10.88 -22.60
C CYS A 55 -4.86 12.04 -21.88
N ALA A 56 -4.43 12.32 -20.66
CA ALA A 56 -4.87 13.47 -19.90
C ALA A 56 -4.45 14.78 -20.59
N SER A 57 -5.32 15.78 -20.51
CA SER A 57 -4.93 17.15 -20.84
C SER A 57 -3.84 17.65 -19.89
N PRO A 58 -2.99 18.61 -20.29
CA PRO A 58 -1.91 19.13 -19.46
C PRO A 58 -2.38 19.62 -18.08
N ASP A 59 -3.62 20.13 -17.99
CA ASP A 59 -4.22 20.62 -16.75
C ASP A 59 -4.70 19.50 -15.80
N ASN A 60 -4.93 18.29 -16.34
CA ASN A 60 -5.45 17.13 -15.61
C ASN A 60 -4.39 16.04 -15.41
N CYS A 61 -3.12 16.35 -15.64
CA CYS A 61 -2.04 15.42 -15.37
C CYS A 61 -1.95 15.11 -13.88
N PHE A 62 -1.50 13.91 -13.53
CA PHE A 62 -1.30 13.54 -12.14
C PHE A 62 0.10 13.94 -11.70
N TRP A 63 0.20 14.66 -10.58
CA TRP A 63 1.46 15.10 -10.00
C TRP A 63 1.77 14.24 -8.79
N THR A 64 2.86 13.49 -8.87
CA THR A 64 3.35 12.69 -7.75
C THR A 64 4.26 13.51 -6.86
N THR A 65 4.41 13.11 -5.59
CA THR A 65 5.25 13.85 -4.63
C THR A 65 6.75 13.83 -4.95
N ASP A 66 7.20 12.90 -5.78
CA ASP A 66 8.57 12.85 -6.30
C ASP A 66 8.79 13.76 -7.53
N GLY A 67 7.76 14.51 -7.94
CA GLY A 67 7.83 15.50 -9.02
C GLY A 67 7.63 14.93 -10.41
N GLN A 68 7.16 13.69 -10.55
CA GLN A 68 6.75 13.14 -11.84
C GLN A 68 5.36 13.66 -12.21
N ILE A 69 5.16 13.84 -13.51
CA ILE A 69 3.88 14.25 -14.09
C ILE A 69 3.44 13.09 -14.97
N LEU A 70 2.24 12.56 -14.71
CA LEU A 70 1.68 11.43 -15.44
C LEU A 70 0.52 11.90 -16.30
N GLN A 71 0.61 11.63 -17.59
CA GLN A 71 -0.39 12.00 -18.59
C GLN A 71 -1.30 10.83 -18.95
N ASP A 72 -0.80 9.61 -18.95
CA ASP A 72 -1.56 8.44 -19.37
C ASP A 72 -1.27 7.19 -18.51
N LEU A 73 -1.96 6.08 -18.84
CA LEU A 73 -1.74 4.79 -18.17
C LEU A 73 -0.34 4.20 -18.43
N ASN A 74 0.33 4.58 -19.53
CA ASN A 74 1.66 4.09 -19.85
C ASN A 74 2.71 4.76 -18.96
N GLU A 75 2.64 6.07 -18.79
CA GLU A 75 3.48 6.80 -17.83
C GLU A 75 3.22 6.33 -16.41
N LEU A 76 1.95 6.06 -16.06
CA LEU A 76 1.62 5.50 -14.74
C LEU A 76 2.30 4.14 -14.49
N GLN A 77 2.33 3.20 -15.45
CA GLN A 77 3.02 1.92 -15.22
C GLN A 77 4.54 2.07 -15.07
N ILE A 78 5.14 3.06 -15.75
CA ILE A 78 6.58 3.33 -15.71
C ILE A 78 6.90 3.96 -14.35
N ALA A 79 6.13 4.97 -13.96
CA ALA A 79 6.22 5.61 -12.65
C ALA A 79 6.09 4.57 -11.54
N LEU A 80 5.03 3.76 -11.53
CA LEU A 80 4.82 2.70 -10.52
C LEU A 80 5.94 1.65 -10.49
N SER A 81 6.70 1.46 -11.58
CA SER A 81 7.84 0.56 -11.60
C SER A 81 9.10 1.12 -10.94
N ALA A 82 9.27 2.45 -10.94
CA ALA A 82 10.42 3.14 -10.37
C ALA A 82 10.07 3.83 -9.03
N MET A 83 8.78 3.93 -8.71
CA MET A 83 8.25 4.63 -7.55
C MET A 83 8.61 3.91 -6.25
N GLU A 84 9.05 4.69 -5.28
CA GLU A 84 9.30 4.22 -3.93
C GLU A 84 7.97 3.96 -3.19
N GLU A 85 7.96 2.95 -2.31
CA GLU A 85 6.79 2.59 -1.53
C GLU A 85 6.29 3.75 -0.64
N ALA A 86 7.20 4.61 -0.16
CA ALA A 86 6.84 5.81 0.61
C ALA A 86 6.01 6.81 -0.20
N VAL A 87 6.35 7.02 -1.48
CA VAL A 87 5.62 7.90 -2.40
C VAL A 87 4.25 7.30 -2.72
N PHE A 88 4.20 6.00 -2.97
CA PHE A 88 2.94 5.30 -3.25
C PHE A 88 1.98 5.39 -2.06
N ASN A 89 2.47 5.14 -0.84
CA ASN A 89 1.67 5.20 0.40
C ASN A 89 1.17 6.62 0.73
N TYR A 90 1.79 7.66 0.16
CA TYR A 90 1.27 9.02 0.28
C TYR A 90 -0.05 9.19 -0.49
N HIS A 91 -0.16 8.59 -1.66
CA HIS A 91 -1.32 8.66 -2.56
C HIS A 91 -2.36 7.54 -2.31
N VAL A 92 -1.91 6.42 -1.75
CA VAL A 92 -2.74 5.26 -1.43
C VAL A 92 -2.81 5.07 0.07
N GLN A 93 -3.93 5.46 0.65
CA GLN A 93 -4.25 5.26 2.07
C GLN A 93 -5.37 4.23 2.22
N ALA A 94 -5.64 3.80 3.45
CA ALA A 94 -6.63 2.75 3.73
C ALA A 94 -8.03 3.04 3.14
N ASP A 95 -8.43 4.31 3.10
CA ASP A 95 -9.76 4.74 2.65
C ASP A 95 -9.77 5.40 1.27
N LYS A 96 -8.61 5.69 0.68
CA LYS A 96 -8.53 6.42 -0.60
C LYS A 96 -7.35 5.99 -1.45
N ASN A 97 -7.55 5.96 -2.75
CA ASN A 97 -6.49 5.74 -3.73
C ASN A 97 -6.58 6.84 -4.80
N ASP A 98 -5.67 7.80 -4.72
CA ASP A 98 -5.68 8.96 -5.60
C ASP A 98 -5.39 8.57 -7.06
N PHE A 99 -4.58 7.54 -7.30
CA PHE A 99 -4.35 7.01 -8.65
C PHE A 99 -5.63 6.44 -9.25
N ALA A 100 -6.40 5.67 -8.48
CA ALA A 100 -7.65 5.10 -8.97
C ALA A 100 -8.68 6.19 -9.30
N ASN A 101 -8.79 7.22 -8.45
CA ASN A 101 -9.68 8.34 -8.69
C ASN A 101 -9.27 9.12 -9.95
N TRP A 102 -7.97 9.32 -10.17
CA TRP A 102 -7.45 9.97 -11.38
C TRP A 102 -7.73 9.15 -12.64
N VAL A 103 -7.47 7.84 -12.62
CA VAL A 103 -7.73 6.95 -13.77
C VAL A 103 -9.22 6.93 -14.13
N GLU A 104 -10.12 6.94 -13.15
CA GLU A 104 -11.56 6.99 -13.39
C GLU A 104 -12.02 8.35 -13.91
N ALA A 105 -11.56 9.45 -13.29
CA ALA A 105 -12.06 10.79 -13.59
C ALA A 105 -11.44 11.42 -14.84
N VAL A 106 -10.17 11.11 -15.13
CA VAL A 106 -9.40 11.76 -16.21
C VAL A 106 -9.26 10.85 -17.43
N LEU A 107 -8.99 9.56 -17.20
CA LEU A 107 -8.77 8.60 -18.29
C LEU A 107 -10.06 7.82 -18.65
N ASP A 108 -11.15 8.05 -17.91
CA ASP A 108 -12.46 7.41 -18.08
C ASP A 108 -12.37 5.87 -18.10
N ASP A 109 -11.40 5.29 -17.35
CA ASP A 109 -11.25 3.84 -17.20
C ASP A 109 -11.67 3.37 -15.81
N ALA A 110 -12.98 3.34 -15.61
CA ALA A 110 -13.59 2.83 -14.38
C ALA A 110 -13.23 1.37 -14.08
N ASP A 111 -13.00 0.54 -15.10
CA ASP A 111 -12.64 -0.88 -14.92
C ASP A 111 -11.23 -1.00 -14.31
N CYS A 112 -10.25 -0.25 -14.86
CA CYS A 112 -8.90 -0.21 -14.31
C CYS A 112 -8.88 0.44 -12.92
N ALA A 113 -9.59 1.55 -12.75
CA ALA A 113 -9.67 2.24 -11.47
C ALA A 113 -10.26 1.35 -10.36
N PHE A 114 -11.32 0.60 -10.66
CA PHE A 114 -11.93 -0.32 -9.70
C PHE A 114 -10.93 -1.36 -9.19
N GLU A 115 -10.15 -1.97 -10.09
CA GLU A 115 -9.12 -2.91 -9.67
C GLU A 115 -7.96 -2.22 -8.95
N LEU A 116 -7.56 -1.03 -9.41
CA LEU A 116 -6.47 -0.25 -8.81
C LEU A 116 -6.75 0.14 -7.35
N ARG A 117 -8.02 0.35 -6.97
CA ARG A 117 -8.43 0.60 -5.57
C ARG A 117 -8.02 -0.50 -4.61
N SER A 118 -7.92 -1.74 -5.09
CA SER A 118 -7.51 -2.88 -4.27
C SER A 118 -5.99 -3.04 -4.14
N ALA A 119 -5.22 -2.27 -4.91
CA ALA A 119 -3.77 -2.34 -4.88
C ALA A 119 -3.20 -1.70 -3.61
N THR A 120 -2.38 -2.46 -2.90
CA THR A 120 -1.73 -2.01 -1.66
C THR A 120 -0.24 -1.75 -1.83
N ALA A 121 0.33 -2.15 -2.97
CA ALA A 121 1.73 -1.97 -3.30
C ALA A 121 1.91 -1.41 -4.72
N PRO A 122 3.00 -0.66 -4.99
CA PRO A 122 3.29 -0.12 -6.33
C PRO A 122 3.35 -1.21 -7.41
N ASN A 123 3.97 -2.35 -7.09
CA ASN A 123 4.10 -3.48 -8.01
C ASN A 123 2.75 -4.15 -8.35
N GLU A 124 1.82 -4.18 -7.38
CA GLU A 124 0.48 -4.69 -7.59
C GLU A 124 -0.32 -3.74 -8.49
N ALA A 125 -0.27 -2.44 -8.18
CA ALA A 125 -0.88 -1.38 -8.99
C ALA A 125 -0.37 -1.43 -10.44
N ARG A 126 0.94 -1.54 -10.63
CA ARG A 126 1.57 -1.70 -11.94
C ARG A 126 1.04 -2.91 -12.69
N SER A 127 0.92 -4.06 -12.03
CA SER A 127 0.46 -5.31 -12.65
C SER A 127 -0.98 -5.18 -13.17
N ILE A 128 -1.84 -4.47 -12.43
CA ILE A 128 -3.21 -4.15 -12.84
C ILE A 128 -3.20 -3.25 -14.07
N VAL A 129 -2.45 -2.14 -14.03
CA VAL A 129 -2.34 -1.21 -15.16
C VAL A 129 -1.82 -1.92 -16.42
N VAL A 130 -0.74 -2.72 -16.31
CA VAL A 130 -0.19 -3.50 -17.42
C VAL A 130 -1.20 -4.49 -18.00
N ARG A 131 -2.03 -5.11 -17.16
CA ARG A 131 -3.09 -6.01 -17.62
C ARG A 131 -4.15 -5.24 -18.41
N HIS A 132 -4.54 -4.05 -17.95
CA HIS A 132 -5.48 -3.18 -18.67
C HIS A 132 -4.89 -2.63 -19.97
N LEU A 133 -3.61 -2.27 -20.00
CA LEU A 133 -2.92 -1.80 -21.21
C LEU A 133 -3.02 -2.78 -22.37
N ARG A 134 -3.10 -4.10 -22.11
CA ARG A 134 -3.29 -5.13 -23.16
C ARG A 134 -4.67 -5.09 -23.85
N THR A 135 -5.63 -4.37 -23.26
CA THR A 135 -6.97 -4.19 -23.85
C THR A 135 -7.04 -2.99 -24.79
N TYR A 136 -6.05 -2.12 -24.75
CA TYR A 136 -5.92 -0.97 -25.63
C TYR A 136 -5.20 -1.37 -26.93
N ASN A 137 -5.63 -0.82 -28.06
CA ASN A 137 -4.79 -0.78 -29.25
C ASN A 137 -4.00 0.53 -29.23
N PHE A 138 -2.70 0.42 -29.44
CA PHE A 138 -1.81 1.52 -29.75
C PHE A 138 -0.82 1.03 -30.81
#